data_AF-A0A7I0HWW3-F1
#
_entry.id   AF-A0A7I0HWW3-F1
#
_cell.length_a   1.000
_cell.length_b   1.000
_cell.length_c   1.000
_cell.angle_alpha   90.00
_cell.angle_beta   90.00
_cell.angle_gamma   90.00
#
_symmetry.space_group_name_H-M   'P 1'
#
loop_
_entity.id
_entity.type
_entity.pdbx_description
1 polymer ?
#
loop_
_entity_poly.entity_id
_entity_poly.type
_entity_poly.pdbx_seq_one_letter_code
_entity_poly.pdbx_strand_id
1 'polypeptide(L)'
;MSELALESIQNKKNWLQLGPVYVNRVRFLLAGFYIIATLGSFKTSTTLQTTSYLVGITCMFLYGGLQAYLFKVGKLNSLFPKLLIILDITVLFAVTASGLMGGSTVAADLIKSPTLYVLYYFYVVYSAFLFSKRTLLISTYYSAFCLLLILMIGYWQGVSFKEAEGLQSEKGTVAISNEVFKVLFLICFGYLTTTVLNLLNEIKNDSEEKHKLAEKERENANI
;
A
#
# COMPACT_ATOMS: atom_id res chain seq x y z
N MET A 1 -3.42 -41.58 -3.96
CA MET A 1 -2.94 -40.29 -3.41
C MET A 1 -2.92 -40.45 -1.91
N SER A 2 -1.76 -40.36 -1.26
CA SER A 2 -1.67 -40.50 0.20
C SER A 2 -2.31 -39.29 0.88
N GLU A 3 -2.87 -39.49 2.08
CA GLU A 3 -3.36 -38.42 2.97
C GLU A 3 -2.35 -37.27 3.12
N LEU A 4 -1.06 -37.61 3.07
CA LEU A 4 0.07 -36.70 3.23
C LEU A 4 0.24 -35.71 2.07
N ALA A 5 -0.02 -36.14 0.83
CA ALA A 5 -0.01 -35.23 -0.33
C ALA A 5 -1.15 -34.20 -0.22
N LEU A 6 -2.27 -34.60 0.37
CA LEU A 6 -3.41 -33.73 0.66
C LEU A 6 -3.04 -32.70 1.74
N GLU A 7 -2.37 -33.12 2.81
CA GLU A 7 -1.98 -32.25 3.93
C GLU A 7 -0.95 -31.18 3.52
N SER A 8 0.06 -31.55 2.73
CA SER A 8 1.07 -30.62 2.17
C SER A 8 0.44 -29.59 1.21
N ILE A 9 -0.48 -30.04 0.34
CA ILE A 9 -1.25 -29.16 -0.55
C ILE A 9 -2.14 -28.22 0.27
N GLN A 10 -2.77 -28.72 1.34
CA GLN A 10 -3.66 -27.98 2.21
C GLN A 10 -2.92 -26.92 3.04
N ASN A 11 -1.71 -27.23 3.53
CA ASN A 11 -0.82 -26.27 4.17
C ASN A 11 -0.38 -25.17 3.19
N LYS A 12 0.10 -25.54 1.99
CA LYS A 12 0.50 -24.58 0.96
C LYS A 12 -0.67 -23.67 0.52
N LYS A 13 -1.88 -24.22 0.48
CA LYS A 13 -3.13 -23.50 0.19
C LYS A 13 -3.50 -22.52 1.32
N ASN A 14 -3.31 -22.90 2.59
CA ASN A 14 -3.53 -22.02 3.75
C ASN A 14 -2.62 -20.77 3.72
N TRP A 15 -1.32 -20.92 3.44
CA TRP A 15 -0.39 -19.78 3.40
C TRP A 15 -0.64 -18.81 2.25
N LEU A 16 -0.99 -19.32 1.06
CA LEU A 16 -1.36 -18.48 -0.09
C LEU A 16 -2.68 -17.74 0.14
N GLN A 17 -3.58 -18.30 0.97
CA GLN A 17 -4.85 -17.68 1.34
C GLN A 17 -4.70 -16.67 2.49
N LEU A 18 -3.70 -16.82 3.36
CA LEU A 18 -3.44 -15.90 4.47
C LEU A 18 -3.02 -14.50 4.00
N GLY A 19 -2.18 -14.39 2.96
CA GLY A 19 -1.72 -13.10 2.44
C GLY A 19 -2.86 -12.12 2.09
N PRO A 20 -3.81 -12.50 1.23
CA PRO A 20 -4.99 -11.69 0.91
C PRO A 20 -5.85 -11.31 2.14
N VAL A 21 -5.91 -12.15 3.17
CA VAL A 21 -6.65 -11.86 4.42
C VAL A 21 -5.96 -10.76 5.21
N TYR A 22 -4.64 -10.84 5.38
CA TYR A 22 -3.87 -9.79 6.06
C TYR A 22 -3.94 -8.46 5.32
N VAL A 23 -3.84 -8.48 3.98
CA VAL A 23 -4.05 -7.31 3.13
C VAL A 23 -5.39 -6.65 3.44
N ASN A 24 -6.48 -7.44 3.48
CA ASN A 24 -7.80 -6.88 3.72
C ASN A 24 -7.97 -6.34 5.15
N ARG A 25 -7.34 -7.00 6.14
CA ARG A 25 -7.35 -6.53 7.54
C ARG A 25 -6.64 -5.19 7.70
N VAL A 26 -5.48 -5.05 7.06
CA VAL A 26 -4.72 -3.78 7.03
C VAL A 26 -5.55 -2.70 6.32
N ARG A 27 -6.21 -3.03 5.20
CA ARG A 27 -7.09 -2.09 4.49
C ARG A 27 -8.22 -1.55 5.36
N PHE A 28 -8.92 -2.41 6.11
CA PHE A 28 -9.98 -1.96 7.02
C PHE A 28 -9.44 -1.10 8.16
N LEU A 29 -8.25 -1.40 8.67
CA LEU A 29 -7.59 -0.57 9.69
C LEU A 29 -7.26 0.83 9.14
N LEU A 30 -6.70 0.90 7.93
CA LEU A 30 -6.45 2.16 7.22
C LEU A 30 -7.74 2.94 6.95
N ALA A 31 -8.81 2.27 6.50
CA ALA A 31 -10.11 2.90 6.28
C ALA A 31 -10.67 3.50 7.59
N GLY A 32 -10.53 2.78 8.72
CA GLY A 32 -10.88 3.31 10.05
C GLY A 32 -10.06 4.55 10.42
N PHE A 33 -8.74 4.51 10.18
CA PHE A 33 -7.86 5.66 10.42
C PHE A 33 -8.27 6.86 9.57
N TYR A 34 -8.64 6.66 8.30
CA TYR A 34 -9.13 7.73 7.42
C TYR A 34 -10.45 8.34 7.90
N ILE A 35 -11.37 7.54 8.44
CA ILE A 35 -12.61 8.06 9.03
C ILE A 35 -12.27 9.00 10.19
N ILE A 36 -11.38 8.58 11.09
CA ILE A 36 -10.95 9.39 12.25
C ILE A 36 -10.23 10.66 11.78
N ALA A 37 -9.31 10.54 10.81
CA ALA A 37 -8.58 11.68 10.26
C ALA A 37 -9.52 12.69 9.59
N THR A 38 -10.49 12.22 8.82
CA THR A 38 -11.51 13.06 8.19
C THR A 38 -12.36 13.74 9.26
N LEU A 39 -12.82 13.01 10.27
CA LEU A 39 -13.55 13.54 11.44
C LEU A 39 -12.77 14.66 12.15
N GLY A 40 -11.47 14.48 12.34
CA GLY A 40 -10.58 15.46 12.94
C GLY A 40 -10.36 16.72 12.08
N SER A 41 -10.43 16.59 10.75
CA SER A 41 -10.18 17.70 9.81
C SER A 41 -11.44 18.39 9.28
N PHE A 42 -12.65 18.01 9.70
CA PHE A 42 -13.90 18.62 9.19
C PHE A 42 -13.97 20.14 9.31
N LYS A 43 -13.33 20.73 10.32
CA LYS A 43 -13.35 22.18 10.55
C LYS A 43 -12.31 22.96 9.74
N THR A 44 -11.31 22.27 9.18
CA THR A 44 -10.16 22.89 8.49
C THR A 44 -10.07 22.52 7.02
N SER A 45 -10.75 21.47 6.58
CA SER A 45 -10.78 21.01 5.19
C SER A 45 -11.86 21.70 4.35
N THR A 46 -11.58 21.91 3.06
CA THR A 46 -12.58 22.40 2.10
C THR A 46 -13.66 21.34 1.84
N THR A 47 -14.87 21.76 1.46
CA THR A 47 -15.98 20.85 1.18
C THR A 47 -15.61 19.80 0.12
N LEU A 48 -14.89 20.21 -0.93
CA LEU A 48 -14.44 19.33 -2.00
C LEU A 48 -13.44 18.28 -1.51
N GLN A 49 -12.55 18.65 -0.60
CA GLN A 49 -11.57 17.73 -0.01
C GLN A 49 -12.25 16.70 0.90
N THR A 50 -13.18 17.14 1.75
CA THR A 50 -13.95 16.25 2.64
C THR A 50 -14.84 15.28 1.87
N THR A 51 -15.53 15.75 0.81
CA THR A 51 -16.33 14.88 -0.06
C THR A 51 -15.45 13.84 -0.74
N SER A 52 -14.26 14.24 -1.21
CA SER A 52 -13.34 13.31 -1.87
C SER A 52 -12.78 12.27 -0.91
N TYR A 53 -12.45 12.65 0.33
CA TYR A 53 -12.08 11.69 1.38
C TYR A 53 -13.21 10.69 1.66
N LEU A 54 -14.45 11.16 1.79
CA LEU A 54 -15.61 10.29 2.04
C LEU A 54 -15.88 9.31 0.89
N VAL A 55 -15.77 9.77 -0.35
CA VAL A 55 -15.88 8.92 -1.54
C VAL A 55 -14.76 7.88 -1.56
N GLY A 56 -13.52 8.28 -1.30
CA GLY A 56 -12.38 7.37 -1.23
C GLY A 56 -12.54 6.29 -0.15
N ILE A 57 -12.98 6.68 1.05
CA ILE A 57 -13.28 5.76 2.16
C ILE A 57 -14.39 4.79 1.77
N THR A 58 -15.46 5.29 1.15
CA THR A 58 -16.60 4.46 0.74
C THR A 58 -16.19 3.46 -0.33
N CYS A 59 -15.40 3.89 -1.32
CA CYS A 59 -14.79 2.98 -2.30
C CYS A 59 -13.96 1.89 -1.60
N MET A 60 -13.06 2.27 -0.68
CA MET A 60 -12.24 1.34 0.11
C MET A 60 -13.07 0.29 0.84
N PHE A 61 -14.19 0.70 1.46
CA PHE A 61 -15.11 -0.22 2.11
C PHE A 61 -15.82 -1.15 1.11
N LEU A 62 -16.26 -0.63 -0.03
CA LEU A 62 -16.99 -1.42 -1.03
C LEU A 62 -16.12 -2.53 -1.62
N TYR A 63 -14.93 -2.21 -2.12
CA TYR A 63 -14.08 -3.26 -2.71
C TYR A 63 -13.36 -4.11 -1.65
N GLY A 64 -13.06 -3.57 -0.47
CA GLY A 64 -12.57 -4.37 0.67
C GLY A 64 -13.62 -5.38 1.16
N GLY A 65 -14.88 -4.97 1.20
CA GLY A 65 -16.03 -5.83 1.47
C GLY A 65 -16.23 -6.87 0.37
N LEU A 66 -16.12 -6.46 -0.91
CA LEU A 66 -16.17 -7.39 -2.05
C LEU A 66 -15.05 -8.44 -1.98
N GLN A 67 -13.83 -8.05 -1.60
CA GLN A 67 -12.73 -8.99 -1.39
C GLN A 67 -13.02 -9.97 -0.26
N ALA A 68 -13.57 -9.50 0.88
CA ALA A 68 -13.96 -10.38 1.98
C ALA A 68 -15.05 -11.37 1.57
N TYR A 69 -16.03 -10.91 0.78
CA TYR A 69 -17.10 -11.74 0.25
C TYR A 69 -16.58 -12.79 -0.72
N LEU A 70 -15.77 -12.40 -1.71
CA LEU A 70 -15.15 -13.32 -2.68
C LEU A 70 -14.22 -14.34 -2.01
N PHE A 71 -13.56 -13.95 -0.92
CA PHE A 71 -12.76 -14.86 -0.10
C PHE A 71 -13.65 -15.93 0.56
N LYS A 72 -14.79 -15.53 1.15
CA LYS A 72 -15.76 -16.45 1.77
C LYS A 72 -16.39 -17.41 0.76
N VAL A 73 -16.54 -16.98 -0.50
CA VAL A 73 -17.10 -17.78 -1.61
C VAL A 73 -16.03 -18.64 -2.30
N GLY A 74 -14.74 -18.54 -1.92
CA GLY A 74 -13.66 -19.37 -2.46
C GLY A 74 -13.28 -19.10 -3.93
N LYS A 75 -13.83 -18.03 -4.54
CA LYS A 75 -13.58 -17.64 -5.94
C LYS A 75 -12.42 -16.65 -6.12
N LEU A 76 -11.56 -16.51 -5.12
CA LEU A 76 -10.53 -15.49 -5.14
C LEU A 76 -9.39 -15.86 -6.10
N ASN A 77 -9.39 -15.24 -7.28
CA ASN A 77 -8.29 -15.41 -8.24
C ASN A 77 -7.02 -14.71 -7.71
N SER A 78 -5.84 -15.26 -7.99
CA SER A 78 -4.54 -14.74 -7.52
C SER A 78 -4.20 -13.33 -8.00
N LEU A 79 -4.90 -12.85 -9.04
CA LEU A 79 -4.76 -11.49 -9.58
C LEU A 79 -5.57 -10.45 -8.81
N PHE A 80 -6.71 -10.83 -8.20
CA PHE A 80 -7.62 -9.90 -7.53
C PHE A 80 -6.95 -9.11 -6.39
N PRO A 81 -6.25 -9.77 -5.43
CA PRO A 81 -5.57 -9.05 -4.36
C PRO A 81 -4.54 -8.06 -4.86
N LYS A 82 -3.82 -8.39 -5.95
CA LYS A 82 -2.80 -7.52 -6.55
C LYS A 82 -3.42 -6.26 -7.15
N LEU A 83 -4.52 -6.41 -7.89
CA LEU A 83 -5.25 -5.29 -8.47
C LEU A 83 -5.82 -4.36 -7.41
N LEU A 84 -6.29 -4.90 -6.28
CA LEU A 84 -6.84 -4.09 -5.19
C LEU A 84 -5.79 -3.22 -4.50
N ILE A 85 -4.51 -3.62 -4.49
CA ILE A 85 -3.42 -2.75 -4.00
C ILE A 85 -3.22 -1.56 -4.91
N ILE A 86 -3.16 -1.80 -6.22
CA ILE A 86 -3.05 -0.74 -7.22
C ILE A 86 -4.25 0.20 -7.13
N LEU A 87 -5.45 -0.36 -6.90
CA LEU A 87 -6.65 0.43 -6.69
C LEU A 87 -6.55 1.30 -5.42
N ASP A 88 -6.03 0.78 -4.30
CA ASP A 88 -5.81 1.59 -3.09
C ASP A 88 -4.90 2.78 -3.35
N ILE A 89 -3.78 2.56 -4.06
CA ILE A 89 -2.84 3.62 -4.46
C ILE A 89 -3.54 4.63 -5.38
N THR A 90 -4.35 4.14 -6.32
CA THR A 90 -5.11 4.99 -7.27
C THR A 90 -6.15 5.84 -6.56
N VAL A 91 -6.87 5.28 -5.58
CA VAL A 91 -7.85 6.02 -4.76
C VAL A 91 -7.13 7.11 -3.96
N LEU A 92 -6.01 6.79 -3.31
CA LEU A 92 -5.21 7.80 -2.60
C LEU A 92 -4.73 8.91 -3.54
N PHE A 93 -4.27 8.56 -4.74
CA PHE A 93 -3.88 9.52 -5.76
C PHE A 93 -5.07 10.42 -6.17
N ALA A 94 -6.22 9.84 -6.50
CA ALA A 94 -7.40 10.57 -6.93
C ALA A 94 -7.92 11.53 -5.85
N VAL A 95 -7.98 11.05 -4.60
CA VAL A 95 -8.39 11.86 -3.45
C VAL A 95 -7.39 12.99 -3.21
N THR A 96 -6.10 12.72 -3.30
CA THR A 96 -5.07 13.77 -3.15
C THR A 96 -5.16 14.79 -4.28
N ALA A 97 -5.27 14.34 -5.53
CA ALA A 97 -5.39 15.18 -6.71
C ALA A 97 -6.61 16.12 -6.63
N SER A 98 -7.75 15.60 -6.18
CA SER A 98 -8.94 16.43 -5.94
C SER A 98 -8.71 17.48 -4.85
N GLY A 99 -8.00 17.13 -3.77
CA GLY A 99 -7.64 18.05 -2.70
C GLY A 99 -6.73 19.20 -3.16
N LEU A 100 -5.86 18.96 -4.15
CA LEU A 100 -5.00 20.00 -4.73
C LEU A 100 -5.81 21.08 -5.46
N MET A 101 -7.02 20.77 -5.95
CA MET A 101 -7.87 21.76 -6.64
C MET A 101 -8.40 22.87 -5.72
N GLY A 102 -8.15 22.79 -4.41
CA GLY A 102 -8.57 23.78 -3.40
C GLY A 102 -7.78 25.11 -3.41
N GLY A 103 -6.82 25.30 -4.32
CA GLY A 103 -5.98 26.50 -4.44
C GLY A 103 -4.52 26.27 -4.05
N SER A 104 -3.63 27.21 -4.40
CA SER A 104 -2.17 27.03 -4.29
C SER A 104 -1.66 26.85 -2.84
N THR A 105 -2.28 27.52 -1.86
CA THR A 105 -1.94 27.39 -0.44
C THR A 105 -2.32 26.02 0.11
N VAL A 106 -3.56 25.59 -0.14
CA VAL A 106 -4.08 24.28 0.25
C VAL A 106 -3.30 23.17 -0.44
N ALA A 107 -2.96 23.34 -1.72
CA ALA A 107 -2.15 22.40 -2.47
C ALA A 107 -0.73 22.25 -1.89
N ALA A 108 -0.08 23.36 -1.52
CA ALA A 108 1.23 23.32 -0.88
C ALA A 108 1.21 22.63 0.49
N ASP A 109 0.19 22.92 1.31
CA ASP A 109 0.02 22.27 2.63
C ASP A 109 -0.24 20.77 2.47
N LEU A 110 -1.00 20.39 1.44
CA LEU A 110 -1.29 18.99 1.14
C LEU A 110 -0.04 18.23 0.67
N ILE A 111 0.77 18.81 -0.21
CA ILE A 111 2.05 18.21 -0.66
C ILE A 111 3.04 18.07 0.50
N LYS A 112 3.08 19.06 1.39
CA LYS A 112 3.91 19.03 2.61
C LYS A 112 3.41 18.04 3.65
N SER A 113 2.16 17.57 3.56
CA SER A 113 1.55 16.72 4.58
C SER A 113 2.30 15.39 4.72
N PRO A 114 2.89 15.11 5.91
CA PRO A 114 3.59 13.85 6.14
C PRO A 114 2.62 12.67 6.14
N THR A 115 1.35 12.89 6.47
CA THR A 115 0.32 11.85 6.52
C THR A 115 0.11 11.21 5.15
N LEU A 116 -0.05 12.01 4.09
CA LEU A 116 -0.23 11.49 2.72
C LEU A 116 0.98 10.71 2.25
N TYR A 117 2.17 11.20 2.56
CA TYR A 117 3.40 10.52 2.21
C TYR A 117 3.55 9.16 2.90
N VAL A 118 3.26 9.10 4.20
CA VAL A 118 3.31 7.85 5.00
C VAL A 118 2.29 6.81 4.49
N LEU A 119 1.16 7.23 3.94
CA LEU A 119 0.16 6.30 3.38
C LEU A 119 0.68 5.51 2.18
N TYR A 120 1.50 6.13 1.31
CA TYR A 120 2.17 5.39 0.24
C TYR A 120 3.14 4.33 0.79
N TYR A 121 3.83 4.61 1.90
CA TYR A 121 4.68 3.62 2.57
C TYR A 121 3.86 2.44 3.08
N PHE A 122 2.74 2.70 3.75
CA PHE A 122 1.85 1.64 4.22
C PHE A 122 1.41 0.72 3.08
N TYR A 123 1.05 1.30 1.92
CA TYR A 123 0.64 0.53 0.74
C TYR A 123 1.76 -0.32 0.16
N VAL A 124 2.98 0.21 0.12
CA VAL A 124 4.17 -0.56 -0.27
C VAL A 124 4.44 -1.70 0.73
N VAL A 125 4.42 -1.44 2.04
CA VAL A 125 4.68 -2.47 3.06
C VAL A 125 3.65 -3.57 2.99
N TYR A 126 2.36 -3.24 3.00
CA TYR A 126 1.37 -4.29 3.09
C TYR A 126 1.28 -5.12 1.79
N SER A 127 1.72 -4.57 0.64
CA SER A 127 1.89 -5.36 -0.58
C SER A 127 2.89 -6.51 -0.43
N ALA A 128 3.82 -6.43 0.53
CA ALA A 128 4.72 -7.52 0.90
C ALA A 128 3.99 -8.74 1.44
N PHE A 129 2.82 -8.58 2.05
CA PHE A 129 2.01 -9.70 2.57
C PHE A 129 1.46 -10.61 1.46
N LEU A 130 1.50 -10.19 0.19
CA LEU A 130 1.21 -11.05 -0.94
C LEU A 130 2.38 -11.97 -1.33
N PHE A 131 3.51 -11.90 -0.60
CA PHE A 131 4.74 -12.68 -0.80
C PHE A 131 5.27 -12.65 -2.23
N SER A 132 4.98 -11.59 -2.97
CA SER A 132 5.35 -11.44 -4.37
C SER A 132 6.22 -10.21 -4.57
N LYS A 133 7.53 -10.44 -4.80
CA LYS A 133 8.51 -9.41 -5.15
C LYS A 133 8.04 -8.53 -6.32
N ARG A 134 7.43 -9.14 -7.34
CA ARG A 134 6.90 -8.41 -8.50
C ARG A 134 5.79 -7.44 -8.10
N THR A 135 4.80 -7.89 -7.33
CA THR A 135 3.71 -7.03 -6.87
C THR A 135 4.22 -5.86 -6.02
N LEU A 136 5.20 -6.12 -5.16
CA LEU A 136 5.78 -5.09 -4.30
C LEU A 136 6.50 -4.02 -5.10
N LEU A 137 7.40 -4.42 -6.01
CA LEU A 137 8.11 -3.46 -6.87
C LEU A 137 7.16 -2.66 -7.76
N ILE A 138 6.15 -3.31 -8.35
CA ILE A 138 5.12 -2.60 -9.14
C ILE A 138 4.40 -1.56 -8.26
N SER A 139 4.02 -1.92 -7.03
CA SER A 139 3.35 -1.02 -6.10
C SER A 139 4.24 0.16 -5.71
N THR A 140 5.55 -0.06 -5.50
CA THR A 140 6.53 0.99 -5.22
C THR A 140 6.67 1.96 -6.39
N TYR A 141 6.90 1.46 -7.60
CA TYR A 141 7.06 2.32 -8.78
C TYR A 141 5.78 3.08 -9.11
N TYR A 142 4.63 2.42 -8.98
CA TYR A 142 3.34 3.06 -9.21
C TYR A 142 3.08 4.16 -8.18
N SER A 143 3.39 3.93 -6.89
CA SER A 143 3.29 4.94 -5.84
C SER A 143 4.22 6.14 -6.10
N ALA A 144 5.48 5.89 -6.49
CA ALA A 144 6.43 6.93 -6.85
C ALA A 144 5.94 7.77 -8.06
N PHE A 145 5.36 7.10 -9.06
CA PHE A 145 4.76 7.76 -10.21
C PHE A 145 3.56 8.64 -9.81
N CYS A 146 2.66 8.15 -8.95
CA CYS A 146 1.55 8.94 -8.42
C CYS A 146 2.03 10.19 -7.65
N LEU A 147 3.10 10.07 -6.85
CA LEU A 147 3.70 11.22 -6.17
C LEU A 147 4.25 12.26 -7.15
N LEU A 148 4.96 11.84 -8.19
CA LEU A 148 5.44 12.75 -9.24
C LEU A 148 4.29 13.46 -9.95
N LEU A 149 3.19 12.75 -10.24
CA LEU A 149 2.00 13.36 -10.83
C LEU A 149 1.34 14.37 -9.88
N ILE A 150 1.28 14.11 -8.58
CA ILE A 150 0.79 15.06 -7.58
C ILE A 150 1.61 16.35 -7.60
N LEU A 151 2.94 16.25 -7.70
CA LEU A 151 3.82 17.43 -7.81
C LEU A 151 3.55 18.21 -9.10
N MET A 152 3.35 17.53 -10.22
CA MET A 152 2.99 18.19 -11.49
C MET A 152 1.63 18.89 -11.42
N ILE A 153 0.62 18.27 -10.80
CA ILE A 153 -0.69 18.90 -10.58
C ILE A 153 -0.55 20.12 -9.66
N GLY A 154 0.25 20.01 -8.59
CA GLY A 154 0.55 21.13 -7.70
C GLY A 154 1.19 22.31 -8.43
N TYR A 155 2.14 22.03 -9.34
CA TYR A 155 2.74 23.05 -10.18
C TYR A 155 1.72 23.77 -11.06
N TRP A 156 0.82 23.03 -11.72
CA TRP A 156 -0.26 23.62 -12.51
C TRP A 156 -1.27 24.43 -11.69
N GLN A 157 -1.47 24.06 -10.42
CA GLN A 157 -2.31 24.83 -9.50
C GLN A 157 -1.63 26.12 -8.99
N GLY A 158 -0.38 26.38 -9.38
CA GLY A 158 0.36 27.59 -9.00
C GLY A 158 1.13 27.47 -7.69
N VAL A 159 1.47 26.26 -7.24
CA VAL A 159 2.41 26.05 -6.13
C VAL A 159 3.81 26.49 -6.56
N SER A 160 4.42 27.38 -5.77
CA SER A 160 5.77 27.88 -6.07
C SER A 160 6.83 26.94 -5.50
N PHE A 161 7.57 26.28 -6.38
CA PHE A 161 8.70 25.45 -5.97
C PHE A 161 9.95 26.30 -5.79
N LYS A 162 10.19 26.75 -4.56
CA LYS A 162 11.36 27.55 -4.18
C LYS A 162 11.97 26.95 -2.91
N GLU A 163 13.29 26.85 -2.90
CA GLU A 163 14.02 26.55 -1.68
C GLU A 163 13.82 27.72 -0.71
N ALA A 164 13.46 27.43 0.54
CA ALA A 164 13.17 28.47 1.51
C ALA A 164 14.48 29.11 2.00
N GLU A 165 14.71 30.37 1.66
CA GLU A 165 15.71 31.21 2.33
C GLU A 165 15.09 31.80 3.62
N GLY A 166 14.89 30.97 4.66
CA GLY A 166 14.37 31.43 5.95
C GLY A 166 13.67 30.39 6.83
N LEU A 167 13.36 30.77 8.08
CA LEU A 167 12.86 29.87 9.15
C LEU A 167 11.42 29.33 8.96
N GLN A 168 10.67 29.83 7.99
CA GLN A 168 9.29 29.44 7.69
C GLN A 168 9.10 29.53 6.18
N SER A 169 9.03 28.39 5.50
CA SER A 169 8.66 28.31 4.08
C SER A 169 7.36 29.10 3.86
N GLU A 170 7.41 30.14 3.02
CA GLU A 170 6.26 31.02 2.73
C GLU A 170 5.01 30.21 2.35
N LYS A 171 3.82 30.72 2.72
CA LYS A 171 2.54 30.07 2.36
C LYS A 171 2.46 29.87 0.84
N GLY A 172 2.15 28.66 0.40
CA GLY A 172 2.08 28.32 -1.03
C GLY A 172 3.44 27.99 -1.68
N THR A 173 4.54 27.98 -0.93
CA THR A 173 5.84 27.51 -1.42
C THR A 173 6.11 26.08 -1.00
N VAL A 174 6.82 25.29 -1.80
CA VAL A 174 7.29 23.94 -1.46
C VAL A 174 8.76 23.80 -1.86
N ALA A 175 9.60 23.29 -0.96
CA ALA A 175 11.00 23.00 -1.27
C ALA A 175 11.08 21.77 -2.19
N ILE A 176 11.59 21.95 -3.41
CA ILE A 176 11.60 20.88 -4.41
C ILE A 176 12.57 19.76 -4.00
N SER A 177 13.66 20.12 -3.31
CA SER A 177 14.61 19.18 -2.72
C SER A 177 13.91 18.13 -1.85
N ASN A 178 13.06 18.56 -0.92
CA ASN A 178 12.32 17.67 -0.02
C ASN A 178 11.40 16.71 -0.77
N GLU A 179 10.71 17.19 -1.81
CA GLU A 179 9.79 16.36 -2.59
C GLU A 179 10.52 15.34 -3.46
N VAL A 180 11.68 15.70 -4.02
CA VAL A 180 12.55 14.75 -4.73
C VAL A 180 13.09 13.69 -3.77
N PHE A 181 13.53 14.07 -2.58
CA PHE A 181 14.00 13.11 -1.57
C PHE A 181 12.89 12.16 -1.12
N LYS A 182 11.65 12.64 -0.97
CA LYS A 182 10.50 11.78 -0.67
C LYS A 182 10.33 10.67 -1.72
N VAL A 183 10.40 11.01 -3.01
CA VAL A 183 10.27 10.00 -4.08
C VAL A 183 11.43 9.01 -4.03
N LEU A 184 12.67 9.49 -3.87
CA LEU A 184 13.85 8.63 -3.78
C LEU A 184 13.81 7.70 -2.55
N PHE A 185 13.41 8.22 -1.40
CA PHE A 185 13.28 7.43 -0.18
C PHE A 185 12.18 6.38 -0.28
N LEU A 186 11.06 6.68 -0.95
CA LEU A 186 10.01 5.69 -1.19
C LEU A 186 10.52 4.53 -2.06
N ILE A 187 11.26 4.84 -3.13
CA ILE A 187 11.86 3.83 -4.00
C ILE A 187 12.86 2.97 -3.21
N CYS A 188 13.78 3.61 -2.49
CA CYS A 188 14.77 2.94 -1.65
C CYS A 188 14.10 2.03 -0.61
N PHE A 189 13.03 2.52 0.03
CA PHE A 189 12.24 1.75 0.97
C PHE A 189 11.56 0.53 0.34
N GLY A 190 11.03 0.67 -0.87
CA GLY A 190 10.48 -0.47 -1.61
C GLY A 190 11.53 -1.53 -1.93
N TYR A 191 12.75 -1.11 -2.29
CA TYR A 191 13.87 -2.03 -2.47
C TYR A 191 14.29 -2.72 -1.17
N LEU A 192 14.38 -1.99 -0.06
CA LEU A 192 14.69 -2.57 1.25
C LEU A 192 13.64 -3.60 1.64
N THR A 193 12.36 -3.26 1.50
CA THR A 193 11.24 -4.17 1.79
C THR A 193 11.27 -5.40 0.88
N THR A 194 11.68 -5.24 -0.39
CA THR A 194 11.90 -6.37 -1.32
C THR A 194 12.99 -7.31 -0.81
N THR A 195 14.10 -6.78 -0.31
CA THR A 195 15.21 -7.58 0.21
C THR A 195 14.78 -8.36 1.45
N VAL A 196 14.09 -7.70 2.38
CA VAL A 196 13.50 -8.36 3.56
C VAL A 196 12.53 -9.46 3.12
N LEU A 197 11.68 -9.19 2.14
CA LEU A 197 10.74 -10.19 1.63
C LEU A 197 11.44 -11.40 1.00
N ASN A 198 12.54 -11.19 0.26
CA ASN A 198 13.31 -12.30 -0.31
C ASN A 198 13.95 -13.15 0.78
N LEU A 199 14.51 -12.53 1.81
CA LEU A 199 15.07 -13.24 2.97
C LEU A 199 14.00 -14.09 3.66
N LEU A 200 12.81 -13.53 3.89
CA LEU A 200 11.69 -14.27 4.49
C LEU A 200 11.24 -15.44 3.60
N ASN A 201 11.21 -15.25 2.28
CA ASN A 201 10.88 -16.32 1.35
C ASN A 201 11.95 -17.42 1.31
N GLU A 202 13.22 -17.07 1.46
CA GLU A 202 14.33 -18.01 1.50
C GLU A 202 14.31 -18.85 2.78
N ILE A 203 14.14 -18.21 3.95
CA ILE A 203 13.95 -18.90 5.23
C ILE A 203 12.74 -19.84 5.17
N LYS A 204 11.65 -19.39 4.55
CA LYS A 204 10.46 -20.21 4.37
C LYS A 204 10.73 -21.44 3.49
N ASN A 205 11.42 -21.26 2.36
CA ASN A 205 11.76 -22.37 1.47
C ASN A 205 12.69 -23.38 2.16
N ASP A 206 13.70 -22.92 2.89
CA ASP A 206 14.60 -23.78 3.66
C ASP A 206 13.83 -24.59 4.74
N SER A 207 12.87 -23.95 5.42
CA SER A 207 11.99 -24.65 6.37
C SER A 207 11.10 -25.69 5.70
N GLU A 208 10.55 -25.40 4.52
CA GLU A 208 9.73 -26.37 3.76
C GLU A 208 10.58 -27.54 3.25
N GLU A 209 11.85 -27.30 2.87
CA GLU A 209 12.77 -28.35 2.45
C GLU A 209 13.17 -29.25 3.61
N LYS A 210 13.55 -28.68 4.76
CA LYS A 210 13.88 -29.46 5.97
C LYS A 210 12.72 -30.31 6.45
N HIS A 211 11.49 -29.80 6.37
CA HIS A 211 10.30 -30.57 6.74
C HIS A 211 10.11 -31.79 5.83
N LYS A 212 10.23 -31.60 4.50
CA LYS A 212 10.13 -32.70 3.53
C LYS A 212 11.24 -33.73 3.71
N LEU A 213 12.43 -33.30 4.10
CA LEU A 213 13.57 -34.19 4.31
C LEU A 213 13.36 -35.04 5.57
N ALA A 214 12.91 -34.43 6.67
CA ALA A 214 12.54 -35.14 7.90
C ALA A 214 11.36 -36.12 7.68
N GLU A 215 10.39 -35.77 6.82
CA GLU A 215 9.31 -36.68 6.42
C GLU A 215 9.84 -37.89 5.65
N LYS A 216 10.71 -37.69 4.66
CA LYS A 216 11.34 -38.78 3.90
C LYS A 216 12.16 -39.72 4.79
N GLU A 217 12.87 -39.18 5.77
CA GLU A 217 13.63 -39.99 6.73
C GLU A 217 12.71 -40.83 7.63
N ARG A 218 11.57 -40.29 8.06
CA ARG A 218 10.56 -41.04 8.83
C ARG A 218 9.86 -42.12 8.01
N GLU A 219 9.58 -41.86 6.74
CA GLU A 219 9.01 -42.88 5.85
C GLU A 219 10.01 -44.01 5.61
N ASN A 220 11.29 -43.69 5.38
CA ASN A 220 12.34 -44.69 5.17
C ASN A 220 12.68 -45.49 6.45
N ALA A 221 12.47 -44.93 7.64
CA ALA A 221 12.71 -45.62 8.91
C ALA A 221 11.57 -46.58 9.32
N ASN A 222 10.41 -46.49 8.68
CA ASN A 222 9.23 -47.33 8.94
C ASN A 222 9.06 -48.47 7.91
N ILE A 223 10.06 -48.69 7.04
CA ILE A 223 10.18 -49.82 6.10
C ILE A 223 11.28 -50.75 6.61
#